data_AF-A0A1S3D7C6-F1
#
_entry.id   AF-A0A1S3D7C6-F1
#
_cell.length_a   1.000
_cell.length_b   1.000
_cell.length_c   1.000
_cell.angle_alpha   90.00
_cell.angle_beta   90.00
_cell.angle_gamma   90.00
#
_symmetry.space_group_name_H-M   'P 1'
#
loop_
_entity.id
_entity.type
_entity.pdbx_description
1 polymer ?
#
loop_
_entity_poly.entity_id
_entity_poly.type
_entity_poly.pdbx_seq_one_letter_code
_entity_poly.pdbx_strand_id
1 'polypeptide(L)'
;MYGFFTSSRFSSSGFSHLSREIWDPENLIDRSWYRLSQYSYIDPSKRIRTVEYVADQNGFHPSLSIPNEDTPVVAQAKQYHAELYDKIAARNLEPSRAIPKDTRTVARAKSRHADLYERIAAEHARIAAERRAQNPHYEEDNNGHYDANRANYVGSESD
;
A
#
# COMPACT_ATOMS: atom_id res chain seq x y z
N MET A 1 39.48 -54.36 33.63
CA MET A 1 39.89 -53.06 34.19
C MET A 1 39.08 -51.99 33.47
N TYR A 2 38.07 -51.40 34.11
CA TYR A 2 37.33 -50.25 33.59
C TYR A 2 37.68 -49.03 34.44
N GLY A 3 38.19 -47.98 33.81
CA GLY A 3 38.66 -46.76 34.44
C GLY A 3 37.53 -45.75 34.66
N PHE A 4 37.56 -45.10 35.81
CA PHE A 4 36.71 -43.99 36.23
C PHE A 4 37.15 -42.68 35.58
N PHE A 5 36.21 -41.81 35.18
CA PHE A 5 36.47 -40.38 35.04
C PHE A 5 35.33 -39.55 35.65
N THR A 6 35.76 -38.58 36.46
CA THR A 6 35.00 -37.76 37.39
C THR A 6 34.36 -36.56 36.71
N SER A 7 33.14 -36.20 37.10
CA SER A 7 32.44 -34.98 36.67
C SER A 7 32.99 -33.73 37.36
N SER A 8 33.50 -32.78 36.57
CA SER A 8 33.90 -31.45 37.00
C SER A 8 32.69 -30.50 37.01
N ARG A 9 32.39 -29.90 38.17
CA ARG A 9 31.44 -28.78 38.31
C ARG A 9 32.07 -27.51 37.74
N PHE A 10 31.39 -26.84 36.81
CA PHE A 10 31.71 -25.46 36.43
C PHE A 10 30.81 -24.48 37.20
N SER A 11 31.45 -23.63 38.00
CA SER A 11 30.85 -22.51 38.71
C SER A 11 30.60 -21.37 37.71
N SER A 12 29.38 -20.85 37.64
CA SER A 12 29.05 -19.63 36.89
C SER A 12 28.65 -18.53 37.86
N SER A 13 29.62 -17.70 38.20
CA SER A 13 29.43 -16.43 38.89
C SER A 13 29.48 -15.30 37.87
N GLY A 14 28.40 -14.53 37.75
CA GLY A 14 28.44 -13.15 37.26
C GLY A 14 27.74 -12.88 35.92
N PHE A 15 26.42 -12.63 35.95
CA PHE A 15 25.75 -11.76 34.99
C PHE A 15 24.90 -10.76 35.75
N SER A 16 25.40 -9.52 35.80
CA SER A 16 24.73 -8.35 36.38
C SER A 16 23.67 -7.78 35.43
N HIS A 17 22.44 -7.65 35.94
CA HIS A 17 21.43 -6.61 35.68
C HIS A 17 21.38 -6.00 34.27
N LEU A 18 20.41 -6.43 33.44
CA LEU A 18 19.50 -5.53 32.73
C LEU A 18 18.14 -6.22 32.52
N SER A 19 17.10 -5.49 32.85
CA SER A 19 15.68 -5.84 33.04
C SER A 19 15.12 -6.77 31.96
N ARG A 20 14.77 -8.00 32.38
CA ARG A 20 13.98 -8.96 31.59
C ARG A 20 12.64 -9.19 32.30
N GLU A 21 11.87 -8.12 32.45
CA GLU A 21 10.48 -8.16 32.97
C GLU A 21 9.48 -8.32 31.82
N ILE A 22 9.53 -9.41 31.06
CA ILE A 22 8.35 -9.85 30.30
C ILE A 22 8.44 -11.37 30.16
N TRP A 23 8.03 -12.12 31.18
CA TRP A 23 7.54 -13.51 31.04
C TRP A 23 6.83 -13.88 32.34
N ASP A 24 5.60 -13.39 32.49
CA ASP A 24 4.67 -13.90 33.50
C ASP A 24 3.72 -14.89 32.81
N PRO A 25 3.88 -16.22 33.04
CA PRO A 25 3.13 -17.24 32.31
C PRO A 25 1.66 -17.37 32.74
N GLU A 26 1.19 -16.61 33.74
CA GLU A 26 -0.19 -16.71 34.24
C GLU A 26 -1.23 -15.93 33.41
N ASN A 27 -0.81 -15.15 32.41
CA ASN A 27 -1.72 -14.33 31.60
C ASN A 27 -1.94 -14.89 30.17
N LEU A 28 -2.04 -16.22 30.06
CA LEU A 28 -1.97 -16.94 28.78
C LEU A 28 -3.32 -17.17 28.06
N ILE A 29 -4.41 -16.47 28.45
CA ILE A 29 -5.76 -16.72 27.86
C ILE A 29 -6.38 -15.52 27.11
N ASP A 30 -5.78 -14.31 27.09
CA ASP A 30 -6.35 -13.17 26.33
C ASP A 30 -5.34 -12.43 25.42
N ARG A 31 -4.61 -13.18 24.58
CA ARG A 31 -3.75 -12.61 23.52
C ARG A 31 -3.87 -13.37 22.21
N SER A 32 -5.10 -13.64 21.77
CA SER A 32 -5.42 -14.38 20.54
C SER A 32 -4.89 -13.71 19.24
N TRP A 33 -4.48 -12.44 19.29
CA TRP A 33 -4.09 -11.65 18.12
C TRP A 33 -2.59 -11.31 18.00
N TYR A 34 -1.73 -11.75 18.94
CA TYR A 34 -0.28 -11.47 18.91
C TYR A 34 0.52 -12.75 18.67
N ARG A 35 1.15 -12.89 17.49
CA ARG A 35 2.10 -13.99 17.20
C ARG A 35 3.51 -13.44 16.95
N LEU A 36 4.45 -13.88 17.77
CA LEU A 36 5.90 -13.72 17.55
C LEU A 36 6.43 -14.91 16.76
N SER A 37 7.26 -14.64 15.77
CA SER A 37 8.01 -15.68 15.08
C SER A 37 9.26 -15.10 14.45
N GLN A 38 10.21 -15.97 14.13
CA GLN A 38 11.47 -15.61 13.50
C GLN A 38 11.81 -16.62 12.41
N TYR A 39 12.47 -16.16 11.35
CA TYR A 39 13.11 -17.03 10.38
C TYR A 39 14.47 -16.46 9.99
N SER A 40 15.38 -17.33 9.55
CA SER A 40 16.72 -16.94 9.12
C SER A 40 17.04 -17.52 7.74
N TYR A 41 17.81 -16.77 6.96
CA TYR A 41 18.25 -17.16 5.61
C TYR A 41 19.68 -16.67 5.35
N ILE A 42 20.33 -17.24 4.33
CA ILE A 42 21.65 -16.81 3.87
C ILE A 42 21.46 -15.89 2.66
N ASP A 43 21.99 -14.66 2.74
CA ASP A 43 21.91 -13.69 1.65
C ASP A 43 22.93 -13.99 0.52
N PRO A 44 22.82 -13.34 -0.66
CA PRO A 44 23.81 -13.49 -1.74
C PRO A 44 25.25 -13.11 -1.34
N SER A 45 25.41 -12.32 -0.28
CA SER A 45 26.70 -11.99 0.32
C SER A 45 27.21 -13.05 1.31
N LYS A 46 26.53 -14.20 1.41
CA LYS A 46 26.83 -15.33 2.30
C LYS A 46 26.74 -14.99 3.79
N ARG A 47 25.92 -14.00 4.18
CA ARG A 47 25.66 -13.66 5.57
C ARG A 47 24.31 -14.21 6.02
N ILE A 48 24.24 -14.65 7.27
CA ILE A 48 22.97 -15.02 7.90
C ILE A 48 22.21 -13.75 8.22
N ARG A 49 20.96 -13.66 7.76
CA ARG A 49 20.02 -12.62 8.11
C ARG A 49 18.85 -13.23 8.86
N THR A 50 18.43 -12.58 9.93
CA THR A 50 17.29 -13.00 10.75
C THR A 50 16.20 -11.95 10.64
N VAL A 51 14.99 -12.41 10.39
CA VAL A 51 13.79 -11.58 10.42
C VAL A 51 12.99 -11.99 11.64
N GLU A 52 12.81 -11.05 12.55
CA GLU A 52 11.85 -11.15 13.65
C GLU A 52 10.57 -10.46 13.18
N TYR A 53 9.40 -11.00 13.50
CA TYR A 53 8.17 -10.29 13.19
C TYR A 53 7.10 -10.45 14.27
N VAL A 54 6.31 -9.39 14.36
CA VAL A 54 5.09 -9.32 15.16
C VAL A 54 3.91 -9.21 14.19
N ALA A 55 2.95 -10.13 14.31
CA ALA A 55 1.65 -9.98 13.70
C ALA A 55 0.65 -9.49 14.77
N ASP A 56 0.06 -8.32 14.54
CA ASP A 56 -0.95 -7.69 15.40
C ASP A 56 -2.14 -7.14 14.59
N GLN A 57 -3.06 -6.43 15.26
CA GLN A 57 -4.25 -5.85 14.63
C GLN A 57 -3.91 -4.77 13.59
N ASN A 58 -2.74 -4.14 13.68
CA ASN A 58 -2.26 -3.11 12.77
C ASN A 58 -1.43 -3.70 11.62
N GLY A 59 -1.24 -5.02 11.60
CA GLY A 59 -0.67 -5.76 10.48
C GLY A 59 0.60 -6.53 10.83
N PHE A 60 1.48 -6.63 9.85
CA PHE A 60 2.72 -7.39 9.92
C PHE A 60 3.92 -6.44 10.04
N HIS A 61 4.68 -6.59 11.12
CA HIS A 61 5.81 -5.71 11.46
C HIS A 61 7.11 -6.51 11.48
N PRO A 62 7.84 -6.59 10.36
CA PRO A 62 9.12 -7.26 10.30
C PRO A 62 10.26 -6.34 10.79
N SER A 63 11.14 -6.89 11.61
CA SER A 63 12.40 -6.31 12.03
C SER A 63 13.55 -7.16 11.51
N LEU A 64 14.52 -6.53 10.85
CA LEU A 64 15.68 -7.21 10.29
C LEU A 64 16.88 -7.05 11.22
N SER A 65 17.53 -8.15 11.59
CA SER A 65 18.66 -8.13 12.53
C SER A 65 19.86 -7.33 12.03
N ILE A 66 20.04 -7.28 10.70
CA ILE A 66 21.10 -6.52 10.03
C ILE A 66 20.44 -5.66 8.95
N PRO A 67 20.60 -4.32 8.96
CA PRO A 67 20.01 -3.45 7.95
C PRO A 67 20.50 -3.78 6.54
N ASN A 68 19.71 -3.40 5.55
CA ASN A 68 20.13 -3.46 4.16
C ASN A 68 20.94 -2.21 3.84
N GLU A 69 22.26 -2.37 3.78
CA GLU A 69 23.15 -1.31 3.30
C GLU A 69 23.00 -1.16 1.78
N ASP A 70 22.88 0.08 1.31
CA ASP A 70 22.88 0.37 -0.11
C ASP A 70 24.25 0.05 -0.71
N THR A 71 24.26 -0.59 -1.88
CA THR A 71 25.49 -0.64 -2.68
C THR A 71 25.83 0.77 -3.17
N PRO A 72 27.10 1.06 -3.53
CA PRO A 72 27.47 2.38 -4.07
C PRO A 72 26.61 2.82 -5.26
N VAL A 73 26.20 1.87 -6.11
CA VAL A 73 25.31 2.12 -7.26
C VAL A 73 23.90 2.49 -6.81
N VAL A 74 23.35 1.81 -5.80
CA VAL A 74 22.02 2.12 -5.25
C VAL A 74 22.04 3.49 -4.57
N ALA A 75 23.08 3.78 -3.78
CA ALA A 75 23.26 5.07 -3.13
C ALA A 75 23.33 6.21 -4.16
N GLN A 76 24.12 6.04 -5.22
CA GLN A 76 24.21 7.00 -6.32
C GLN A 76 22.86 7.17 -7.03
N ALA A 77 22.13 6.08 -7.31
CA ALA A 77 20.82 6.14 -7.94
C ALA A 77 19.80 6.89 -7.08
N LYS A 78 19.82 6.70 -5.75
CA LYS A 78 18.97 7.44 -4.82
C LYS A 78 19.28 8.94 -4.85
N GLN A 79 20.56 9.31 -4.84
CA GLN A 79 20.98 10.72 -4.94
C GLN A 79 20.49 11.35 -6.25
N TYR A 80 20.75 10.68 -7.38
CA TYR A 80 20.27 11.15 -8.68
C TYR A 80 18.76 11.31 -8.73
N HIS A 81 18.01 10.36 -8.17
CA HIS A 81 16.55 10.44 -8.11
C HIS A 81 16.07 11.60 -7.22
N ALA A 82 16.72 11.84 -6.07
CA ALA A 82 16.40 12.97 -5.21
C ALA A 82 16.56 14.31 -5.96
N GLU A 83 17.67 14.49 -6.68
CA GLU A 83 17.88 15.69 -7.49
C GLU A 83 16.83 15.87 -8.60
N LEU A 84 16.41 14.77 -9.24
CA LEU A 84 15.34 14.80 -10.25
C LEU A 84 14.00 15.22 -9.62
N TYR A 85 13.70 14.69 -8.44
CA TYR A 85 12.50 15.05 -7.71
C TYR A 85 12.47 16.55 -7.39
N ASP A 86 13.58 17.09 -6.87
CA ASP A 86 13.70 18.51 -6.56
C ASP A 86 13.50 19.39 -7.80
N LYS A 87 14.06 18.99 -8.95
CA LYS A 87 13.87 19.69 -10.23
C LYS A 87 12.40 19.69 -10.68
N ILE A 88 11.71 18.56 -10.54
CA ILE A 88 10.29 18.44 -10.90
C ILE A 88 9.43 19.25 -9.95
N ALA A 89 9.69 19.19 -8.64
CA ALA A 89 9.01 19.96 -7.62
C ALA A 89 9.15 21.47 -7.90
N ALA A 90 10.37 21.94 -8.16
CA ALA A 90 10.64 23.33 -8.54
C ALA A 90 9.86 23.73 -9.81
N ARG A 91 9.92 22.92 -10.87
CA ARG A 91 9.17 23.19 -12.11
C ARG A 91 7.66 23.26 -11.87
N ASN A 92 7.12 22.43 -10.98
CA ASN A 92 5.69 22.40 -10.68
C ASN A 92 5.25 23.55 -9.75
N LEU A 93 6.18 24.16 -9.00
CA LEU A 93 5.95 25.37 -8.21
C LEU A 93 5.88 26.63 -9.09
N GLU A 94 6.55 26.63 -10.24
CA GLU A 94 6.49 27.75 -11.18
C GLU A 94 5.04 28.03 -11.61
N PRO A 95 4.62 29.30 -11.64
CA PRO A 95 3.27 29.66 -12.06
C PRO A 95 3.02 29.14 -13.48
N SER A 96 1.80 28.59 -13.66
CA SER A 96 1.31 27.97 -14.88
C SER A 96 1.90 28.59 -16.15
N ARG A 97 2.82 27.87 -16.78
CA ARG A 97 3.27 28.16 -18.15
C ARG A 97 2.01 28.17 -19.02
N ALA A 98 1.73 29.29 -19.69
CA ALA A 98 0.49 29.53 -20.43
C ALA A 98 -0.02 28.25 -21.12
N ILE A 99 -1.04 27.63 -20.54
CA ILE A 99 -1.65 26.43 -21.11
C ILE A 99 -2.18 26.84 -22.48
N PRO A 100 -1.87 26.09 -23.57
CA PRO A 100 -2.40 26.39 -24.88
C PRO A 100 -3.93 26.52 -24.79
N LYS A 101 -4.44 27.73 -25.07
CA LYS A 101 -5.88 27.96 -25.11
C LYS A 101 -6.45 27.09 -26.24
N ASP A 102 -7.63 26.53 -26.02
CA ASP A 102 -8.32 25.75 -27.05
C ASP A 102 -8.38 26.55 -28.36
N THR A 103 -7.93 25.92 -29.44
CA THR A 103 -8.14 26.49 -30.77
C THR A 103 -9.63 26.52 -31.08
N ARG A 104 -10.05 27.39 -32.00
CA ARG A 104 -11.46 27.47 -32.43
C ARG A 104 -12.01 26.10 -32.88
N THR A 105 -11.17 25.25 -33.47
CA THR A 105 -11.53 23.89 -33.88
C THR A 105 -11.79 22.98 -32.69
N VAL A 106 -10.91 23.00 -31.68
CA VAL A 106 -11.08 22.21 -30.46
C VAL A 106 -12.31 22.64 -29.69
N ALA A 107 -12.54 23.96 -29.54
CA ALA A 107 -13.73 24.48 -28.91
C ALA A 107 -15.02 24.01 -29.63
N ARG A 108 -15.04 24.09 -30.97
CA ARG A 108 -16.16 23.58 -31.78
C ARG A 108 -16.36 22.08 -31.63
N ALA A 109 -15.28 21.29 -31.58
CA ALA A 109 -15.37 19.85 -31.36
C ALA A 109 -15.96 19.52 -29.98
N LYS A 110 -15.56 20.26 -28.93
CA LYS A 110 -16.14 20.14 -27.58
C LYS A 110 -17.64 20.43 -27.58
N SER A 111 -18.07 21.53 -28.22
CA SER A 111 -19.51 21.85 -28.34
C SER A 111 -20.27 20.76 -29.05
N ARG A 112 -19.77 20.28 -30.21
CA ARG A 112 -20.41 19.19 -30.95
C ARG A 112 -20.49 17.90 -30.14
N HIS A 113 -19.47 17.60 -29.35
CA HIS A 113 -19.46 16.43 -28.47
C HIS A 113 -20.50 16.56 -27.35
N ALA A 114 -20.62 17.72 -26.73
CA ALA A 114 -21.67 17.98 -25.74
C ALA A 114 -23.07 17.79 -26.33
N ASP A 115 -23.33 18.36 -27.52
CA ASP A 115 -24.61 18.19 -28.22
C ASP A 115 -24.93 16.72 -28.51
N LEU A 116 -23.92 15.94 -28.91
CA LEU A 116 -24.09 14.51 -29.18
C LEU A 116 -24.38 13.71 -27.90
N TYR A 117 -23.70 14.05 -26.81
CA TYR A 117 -23.92 13.41 -25.52
C TYR A 117 -25.37 13.62 -25.03
N GLU A 118 -25.87 14.85 -25.12
CA GLU A 118 -27.26 15.17 -24.74
C GLU A 118 -28.27 14.40 -25.60
N ARG A 119 -28.04 14.31 -26.92
CA ARG A 119 -28.91 13.53 -27.82
C ARG A 119 -28.93 12.05 -27.48
N ILE A 120 -27.76 11.47 -27.21
CA ILE A 120 -27.66 10.05 -26.85
C ILE A 120 -28.33 9.79 -25.50
N ALA A 121 -28.14 10.69 -24.51
CA ALA A 121 -28.81 10.58 -23.22
C ALA A 121 -30.34 10.64 -23.35
N ALA A 122 -30.87 11.55 -24.17
CA ALA A 122 -32.30 11.65 -24.45
C ALA A 122 -32.83 10.39 -25.14
N GLU A 123 -32.07 9.85 -26.10
CA GLU A 123 -32.44 8.63 -26.80
C GLU A 123 -32.41 7.41 -25.87
N HIS A 124 -31.41 7.31 -24.98
CA HIS A 124 -31.36 6.26 -23.97
C HIS A 124 -32.54 6.35 -23.00
N ALA A 125 -32.96 7.56 -22.60
CA ALA A 125 -34.15 7.74 -21.77
C ALA A 125 -35.44 7.30 -22.49
N ARG A 126 -35.56 7.59 -23.79
CA ARG A 126 -36.68 7.15 -24.63
C ARG A 126 -36.74 5.63 -24.73
N ILE A 127 -35.60 4.99 -25.03
CA ILE A 127 -35.49 3.53 -25.13
C ILE A 127 -35.78 2.86 -23.78
N ALA A 128 -35.30 3.41 -22.67
CA ALA A 128 -35.60 2.90 -21.33
C ALA A 128 -37.11 2.94 -21.05
N ALA A 129 -37.77 4.05 -21.34
CA ALA A 129 -39.22 4.19 -21.20
C ALA A 129 -40.00 3.20 -22.09
N GLU A 130 -39.59 3.03 -23.35
CA GLU A 130 -40.19 2.06 -24.26
C GLU A 130 -40.02 0.62 -23.75
N ARG A 131 -38.82 0.25 -23.30
CA ARG A 131 -38.54 -1.08 -22.74
C ARG A 131 -39.33 -1.34 -21.46
N ARG A 132 -39.44 -0.35 -20.57
CA ARG A 132 -40.25 -0.45 -19.35
C ARG A 132 -41.75 -0.61 -19.65
N ALA A 133 -42.25 0.01 -20.72
CA ALA A 133 -43.64 -0.17 -21.16
C ALA A 133 -43.90 -1.55 -21.78
N GLN A 134 -42.93 -2.10 -22.54
CA GLN A 134 -43.02 -3.41 -23.18
C GLN A 134 -42.80 -4.57 -22.20
N ASN A 135 -41.90 -4.39 -21.23
CA ASN A 135 -41.59 -5.35 -20.19
C ASN A 135 -41.41 -4.62 -18.84
N PRO A 136 -42.48 -4.49 -18.03
CA PRO A 136 -42.44 -3.72 -16.78
C PRO A 136 -41.51 -4.28 -15.69
N HIS A 137 -40.99 -5.50 -15.86
CA HIS A 137 -39.97 -6.10 -14.98
C HIS A 137 -38.52 -5.91 -15.45
N TYR A 138 -38.28 -5.23 -16.58
CA TYR A 138 -36.95 -5.09 -17.20
C TYR A 138 -35.92 -4.24 -16.42
N GLU A 139 -36.34 -3.44 -15.43
CA GLU A 139 -35.41 -2.57 -14.69
C GLU A 139 -34.93 -3.16 -13.34
N GLU A 140 -35.44 -4.31 -12.91
CA GLU A 140 -35.08 -4.89 -11.59
C GLU A 140 -33.85 -5.82 -11.64
N ASP A 141 -33.50 -6.37 -12.79
CA ASP A 141 -32.47 -7.40 -12.95
C ASP A 141 -31.13 -6.91 -13.50
N ASN A 142 -31.05 -5.67 -13.98
CA ASN A 142 -29.81 -5.10 -14.56
C ASN A 142 -29.09 -4.09 -13.66
N ASN A 143 -29.48 -4.01 -12.39
CA ASN A 143 -28.84 -3.15 -11.38
C ASN A 143 -27.69 -3.86 -10.64
N GLY A 144 -27.07 -4.86 -11.27
CA GLY A 144 -26.06 -5.74 -10.64
C GLY A 144 -24.63 -5.65 -11.19
N HIS A 145 -24.33 -4.83 -12.22
CA HIS A 145 -22.98 -4.86 -12.80
C HIS A 145 -22.33 -3.55 -13.26
N TYR A 146 -22.83 -2.38 -12.82
CA TYR A 146 -22.10 -1.12 -12.99
C TYR A 146 -22.16 -0.25 -11.73
N ASP A 147 -21.59 -0.72 -10.63
CA ASP A 147 -21.36 0.12 -9.46
C ASP A 147 -19.93 0.00 -8.93
N ALA A 148 -18.98 0.63 -9.64
CA ALA A 148 -17.61 0.76 -9.16
C ALA A 148 -16.89 2.04 -9.61
N ASN A 149 -17.58 3.09 -10.08
CA ASN A 149 -16.89 4.37 -10.35
C ASN A 149 -17.75 5.65 -10.39
N ARG A 150 -18.95 5.66 -9.78
CA ARG A 150 -19.78 6.87 -9.64
C ARG A 150 -19.69 7.52 -8.24
N ALA A 151 -18.63 7.23 -7.48
CA ALA A 151 -18.42 7.79 -6.14
C ALA A 151 -17.23 8.78 -6.03
N ASN A 152 -16.42 8.99 -7.08
CA ASN A 152 -15.19 9.80 -7.01
C ASN A 152 -15.15 11.01 -7.95
N TYR A 153 -16.29 11.62 -8.28
CA TYR A 153 -16.29 13.01 -8.76
C TYR A 153 -17.02 13.92 -7.77
N VAL A 154 -16.52 13.92 -6.54
CA VAL A 154 -16.71 15.04 -5.61
C VAL A 154 -15.52 15.98 -5.85
N GLY A 155 -15.65 16.84 -6.85
CA GLY A 155 -14.83 18.03 -6.95
C GLY A 155 -15.21 18.95 -5.80
N SER A 156 -14.38 18.97 -4.78
CA SER A 156 -14.40 19.96 -3.72
C SER A 156 -14.03 21.32 -4.31
N GLU A 157 -15.01 22.16 -4.57
CA GLU A 157 -14.83 23.61 -4.53
C GLU A 157 -15.86 24.15 -3.53
N SER A 158 -15.34 24.44 -2.35
CA SER A 158 -15.96 25.18 -1.25
C SER A 158 -15.86 26.69 -1.53
N ASP A 159 -16.99 27.39 -1.42
CA ASP A 159 -17.07 28.72 -0.81
C ASP A 159 -17.41 28.56 0.68
#